data_AF-A0A8J3EVW7-F1
#
_entry.id   AF-A0A8J3EVW7-F1
#
_cell.length_a   1.000
_cell.length_b   1.000
_cell.length_c   1.000
_cell.angle_alpha   90.00
_cell.angle_beta   90.00
_cell.angle_gamma   90.00
#
_symmetry.space_group_name_H-M   'P 1'
#
loop_
_entity.id
_entity.type
_entity.pdbx_description
1 polymer ?
#
loop_
_entity_poly.entity_id
_entity_poly.type
_entity_poly.pdbx_seq_one_letter_code
_entity_poly.pdbx_strand_id
1 'polypeptide(L)' 'MLLEMLSVIKIVADKVNSDAGACRVSTNLGNYQDSKHLHWHVASGNPL' A
#
# COMPACT_ATOMS: atom_id res chain seq x y z
N MET A 1 -4.96 -9.25 -14.48
CA MET A 1 -5.47 -9.03 -13.11
C MET A 1 -4.38 -8.72 -12.09
N LEU A 2 -3.45 -9.61 -11.73
CA LEU A 2 -2.41 -9.27 -10.71
C LEU A 2 -1.53 -8.07 -11.13
N LEU A 3 -1.10 -8.02 -12.40
CA LEU A 3 -0.31 -6.89 -12.92
C LEU A 3 -1.08 -5.57 -12.97
N GLU A 4 -2.39 -5.62 -13.19
CA GLU A 4 -3.25 -4.41 -13.18
C GLU A 4 -3.36 -3.88 -11.76
N MET A 5 -3.51 -4.77 -10.79
CA MET A 5 -3.55 -4.43 -9.37
C MET A 5 -2.23 -3.80 -8.91
N LEU A 6 -1.08 -4.38 -9.29
CA LEU A 6 0.25 -3.80 -9.05
C LEU A 6 0.44 -2.44 -9.75
N SER A 7 -0.14 -2.26 -10.94
CA SER A 7 -0.11 -0.97 -11.65
C SER A 7 -0.85 0.11 -10.87
N VAL A 8 -2.01 -0.21 -10.31
CA VAL A 8 -2.78 0.73 -9.45
C VAL A 8 -2.00 1.05 -8.18
N ILE A 9 -1.41 0.05 -7.51
CA ILE A 9 -0.57 0.28 -6.33
C ILE A 9 0.56 1.25 -6.67
N LYS A 10 1.24 1.07 -7.82
CA LYS A 10 2.33 1.94 -8.25
C LYS A 10 1.88 3.39 -8.41
N ILE A 11 0.73 3.62 -9.06
CA ILE A 11 0.18 4.99 -9.26
C ILE A 11 -0.07 5.67 -7.91
N VAL A 12 -0.67 4.95 -6.96
CA VAL A 12 -0.94 5.50 -5.62
C VAL A 12 0.36 5.74 -4.85
N ALA A 13 1.33 4.83 -4.93
CA ALA A 13 2.62 4.96 -4.29
C ALA A 13 3.43 6.15 -4.83
N ASP A 14 3.42 6.37 -6.14
CA ASP A 14 4.08 7.52 -6.78
C ASP A 14 3.45 8.83 -6.29
N LYS A 15 2.12 8.89 -6.15
CA LYS A 15 1.43 10.06 -5.61
C LYS A 15 1.81 10.34 -4.16
N VAL A 16 1.79 9.33 -3.30
CA VAL A 16 2.18 9.47 -1.88
C VAL A 16 3.65 9.90 -1.76
N ASN A 17 4.54 9.32 -2.56
CA ASN A 17 5.95 9.68 -2.57
C ASN A 17 6.17 11.12 -3.07
N SER A 18 5.44 11.55 -4.09
CA SER A 18 5.52 12.92 -4.60
C SER A 18 5.03 13.95 -3.58
N ASP A 19 4.00 13.62 -2.80
CA ASP A 19 3.39 14.56 -1.85
C ASP A 19 4.14 14.61 -0.52
N ALA A 20 4.69 13.48 -0.07
CA ALA A 20 5.29 13.35 1.26
C ALA A 20 6.80 13.06 1.27
N GLY A 21 7.43 12.89 0.09
CA GLY A 21 8.87 12.60 -0.06
C GLY A 21 9.29 11.17 0.30
N ALA A 22 8.35 10.33 0.74
CA ALA A 22 8.56 8.92 1.05
C ALA A 22 7.25 8.14 0.92
N CYS A 23 7.33 6.84 0.67
CA CYS A 23 6.17 5.95 0.61
C CYS A 23 6.53 4.52 1.05
N ARG A 24 5.62 3.89 1.79
CA ARG A 24 5.65 2.46 2.12
C ARG A 24 4.39 1.78 1.59
N VAL A 25 4.58 0.66 0.92
CA VAL A 25 3.50 -0.24 0.49
C VAL A 25 3.58 -1.53 1.32
N SER A 26 2.51 -1.93 1.98
CA SER A 26 2.46 -3.17 2.77
C SER A 26 1.11 -3.85 2.69
N THR A 27 1.11 -5.18 2.75
CA THR A 27 -0.10 -6.02 2.92
C THR A 27 0.14 -6.95 4.09
N ASN A 28 -0.93 -7.25 4.82
CA ASN A 28 -0.92 -8.29 5.84
C ASN A 28 -1.49 -9.58 5.25
N LEU A 29 -1.05 -10.72 5.76
CA LEU A 29 -1.55 -12.04 5.39
C LEU A 29 -1.72 -12.89 6.67
N GLY A 30 -2.67 -13.82 6.65
CA GLY A 30 -2.93 -14.73 7.77
C GLY A 30 -3.70 -14.07 8.92
N ASN A 31 -3.39 -14.45 10.15
CA ASN A 31 -4.13 -14.04 11.36
C ASN A 31 -4.05 -12.54 11.68
N TYR A 32 -3.23 -11.79 10.95
CA TYR A 32 -3.01 -10.35 11.14
C TYR A 32 -3.90 -9.49 10.21
N GLN A 33 -4.93 -10.09 9.62
CA GLN A 33 -5.81 -9.46 8.65
C GLN A 33 -7.26 -9.43 9.18
N ASP A 34 -7.61 -8.36 9.90
CA ASP A 34 -8.98 -8.17 10.43
C ASP A 34 -10.04 -8.07 9.32
N SER A 35 -9.67 -7.48 8.18
CA SER A 35 -10.55 -7.35 7.01
C SER A 35 -10.36 -8.53 6.05
N LYS A 36 -11.37 -9.40 5.92
CA LYS A 36 -11.31 -10.67 5.16
C LYS A 36 -11.08 -10.57 3.62
N HIS A 37 -10.69 -9.42 3.08
CA HIS A 37 -10.29 -9.26 1.67
C HIS A 37 -8.85 -8.76 1.57
N LEU A 38 -8.13 -9.23 0.54
CA LEU A 38 -6.77 -8.80 0.25
C LEU A 38 -6.74 -7.29 -0.04
N HIS A 39 -5.92 -6.55 0.72
CA HIS A 39 -5.79 -5.10 0.60
C HIS A 39 -4.36 -4.66 0.88
N TRP A 40 -4.02 -3.46 0.44
CA TRP A 40 -2.71 -2.86 0.62
C TRP A 40 -2.86 -1.54 1.36
N HIS A 41 -1.94 -1.31 2.29
CA HIS A 41 -1.69 0.00 2.87
C HIS A 41 -0.62 0.70 2.03
N VAL A 42 -0.92 1.92 1.60
CA VAL A 42 0.04 2.82 0.93
C VAL A 42 0.10 4.09 1.76
N ALA A 43 1.21 4.32 2.45
CA ALA A 43 1.31 5.37 3.47
C ALA A 43 2.71 5.99 3.56
N SER A 44 2.77 7.18 4.15
CA SER A 44 4.00 7.90 4.52
C SER A 44 3.92 8.37 5.97
N GLY A 45 5.07 8.74 6.54
CA GLY A 45 5.17 9.19 7.93
C GLY A 45 6.01 8.26 8.80
N ASN A 46 6.30 8.72 10.02
CA ASN A 46 7.05 7.95 10.99
C ASN A 46 6.15 6.87 11.61
N PRO A 47 6.70 5.69 11.94
CA PRO A 47 5.99 4.73 12.78
C PRO A 47 5.62 5.40 14.12
N LEU A 48 4.41 5.13 14.59
CA LEU A 48 3.93 5.51 15.91
C LEU A 48 4.51 4.58 16.98
#